data_AF-A0A1T0CK18-F1
#
_entry.id   AF-A0A1T0CK18-F1
#
_cell.length_a   1.000
_cell.length_b   1.000
_cell.length_c   1.000
_cell.angle_alpha   90.00
_cell.angle_beta   90.00
_cell.angle_gamma   90.00
#
_symmetry.space_group_name_H-M   'P 1'
#
loop_
_entity.id
_entity.type
_entity.pdbx_description
1 polymer ?
#
loop_
_entity_poly.entity_id
_entity_poly.type
_entity_poly.pdbx_seq_one_letter_code
_entity_poly.pdbx_strand_id
1 'polypeptide(L)'
;MKHLHMLIAVVIVLLFVYQGVMAWQGRMAHKPIKIITHIAYGVMLITGIIMLMPLLQLNVPMQWLIAKVVVFIAFISASSKAYRLAGSSNLTGNDLRIKVLMGLFVALIALVGIFGLAFIKPSNFI
;
A
#
# COMPACT_ATOMS: atom_id res chain seq x y z
N MET A 1 -18.72 5.66 8.24
CA MET A 1 -17.53 5.66 7.34
C MET A 1 -16.42 4.66 7.72
N LYS A 2 -16.25 4.25 9.00
CA LYS A 2 -15.20 3.29 9.42
C LYS A 2 -15.19 1.97 8.62
N HIS A 3 -16.37 1.39 8.43
CA HIS A 3 -16.51 0.12 7.72
C HIS A 3 -16.06 0.20 6.26
N LEU A 4 -16.34 1.30 5.56
CA LEU A 4 -15.87 1.51 4.19
C LEU A 4 -14.34 1.57 4.12
N HIS A 5 -13.69 2.34 5.01
CA HIS A 5 -12.23 2.44 5.04
C HIS A 5 -11.58 1.09 5.32
N MET A 6 -12.12 0.33 6.28
CA MET A 6 -11.64 -1.03 6.59
C MET A 6 -11.85 -1.99 5.41
N LEU A 7 -12.99 -1.91 4.71
CA LEU A 7 -13.25 -2.72 3.53
C LEU A 7 -12.27 -2.41 2.40
N ILE A 8 -12.00 -1.13 2.14
CA ILE A 8 -11.03 -0.71 1.13
C ILE A 8 -9.61 -1.15 1.50
N ALA A 9 -9.24 -1.11 2.78
CA ALA A 9 -7.97 -1.65 3.25
C ALA A 9 -7.83 -3.15 2.92
N VAL A 10 -8.87 -3.95 3.15
CA VAL A 10 -8.89 -5.37 2.80
C VAL A 10 -8.80 -5.57 1.29
N VAL A 11 -9.54 -4.78 0.50
CA VAL A 11 -9.47 -4.82 -0.97
C VAL A 11 -8.05 -4.50 -1.47
N ILE A 12 -7.37 -3.53 -0.87
CA ILE A 12 -5.96 -3.21 -1.20
C ILE A 12 -5.04 -4.40 -0.92
N VAL A 13 -5.21 -5.09 0.22
CA VAL A 13 -4.42 -6.29 0.54
C VAL A 13 -4.65 -7.38 -0.50
N LEU A 14 -5.90 -7.65 -0.86
CA LEU A 14 -6.23 -8.66 -1.87
C LEU A 14 -5.65 -8.31 -3.25
N LEU A 15 -5.76 -7.05 -3.68
CA LEU A 15 -5.19 -6.57 -4.93
C LEU A 15 -3.66 -6.62 -4.93
N PHE A 16 -3.03 -6.37 -3.79
CA PHE A 16 -1.59 -6.48 -3.62
C PHE A 16 -1.14 -7.94 -3.74
N VAL A 17 -1.78 -8.86 -3.03
CA VAL A 17 -1.45 -10.30 -3.10
C VAL A 17 -1.66 -10.82 -4.51
N TYR A 18 -2.79 -10.51 -5.14
CA TYR A 18 -3.10 -10.96 -6.51
C TYR A 18 -2.05 -10.48 -7.53
N GLN A 19 -1.73 -9.18 -7.52
CA GLN A 19 -0.72 -8.61 -8.42
C GLN A 19 0.69 -9.11 -8.09
N GLY A 20 0.98 -9.37 -6.81
CA GLY A 20 2.23 -9.96 -6.35
C GLY A 20 2.44 -11.39 -6.88
N VAL A 21 1.41 -12.23 -6.83
CA VAL A 21 1.45 -13.59 -7.41
C VAL A 21 1.67 -13.53 -8.93
N MET A 22 0.96 -12.63 -9.62
CA MET A 22 1.19 -12.45 -11.06
C MET A 22 2.60 -11.98 -11.37
N ALA A 23 3.10 -11.00 -10.62
CA ALA A 23 4.45 -10.46 -10.80
C ALA A 23 5.54 -11.51 -10.53
N TRP A 24 5.35 -12.37 -9.53
CA TRP A 24 6.22 -13.52 -9.27
C TRP A 24 6.24 -14.52 -10.44
N GLN A 25 5.09 -14.75 -11.08
CA GLN A 25 4.97 -15.56 -12.30
C GLN A 25 5.54 -14.87 -13.55
N GLY A 26 6.08 -13.66 -13.44
CA GLY A 26 6.57 -12.86 -14.57
C GLY A 26 5.44 -12.36 -15.48
N ARG A 27 4.23 -12.24 -14.95
CA ARG A 27 3.04 -11.76 -15.67
C ARG A 27 2.63 -10.40 -15.15
N MET A 28 2.21 -9.52 -16.05
CA MET A 28 1.52 -8.29 -15.65
C MET A 28 0.05 -8.57 -15.38
N ALA A 29 -0.46 -7.95 -14.32
CA ALA A 29 -1.90 -7.88 -14.12
C ALA A 29 -2.60 -7.11 -15.25
N HIS A 30 -3.83 -7.54 -15.55
CA HIS A 30 -4.68 -6.93 -16.56
C HIS A 30 -4.94 -5.44 -16.27
N LYS A 31 -5.16 -4.64 -17.33
CA LYS A 31 -5.35 -3.18 -17.23
C LYS A 31 -6.46 -2.79 -16.23
N PRO A 32 -7.67 -3.40 -16.23
CA PRO A 32 -8.69 -3.15 -15.21
C PRO A 32 -8.20 -3.27 -13.77
N ILE A 33 -7.38 -4.28 -13.46
CA ILE A 33 -6.91 -4.53 -12.08
C ILE A 33 -5.97 -3.41 -11.63
N LYS A 34 -5.10 -2.93 -12.52
CA LYS A 34 -4.22 -1.77 -12.24
C LYS A 34 -5.04 -0.52 -11.97
N ILE A 35 -6.10 -0.27 -12.76
CA ILE A 35 -6.99 0.88 -12.59
C ILE A 35 -7.72 0.80 -11.25
N ILE A 36 -8.35 -0.34 -10.96
CA ILE A 36 -9.07 -0.57 -9.69
C ILE A 36 -8.13 -0.38 -8.50
N THR A 37 -6.87 -0.82 -8.60
CA THR A 37 -5.87 -0.63 -7.54
C THR A 37 -5.59 0.85 -7.28
N HIS A 38 -5.43 1.67 -8.32
CA HIS A 38 -5.20 3.10 -8.15
C HIS A 38 -6.43 3.82 -7.59
N ILE A 39 -7.63 3.43 -8.04
CA ILE A 39 -8.88 3.95 -7.49
C ILE A 39 -8.98 3.59 -5.99
N ALA A 40 -8.68 2.35 -5.62
CA ALA A 40 -8.69 1.92 -4.22
C ALA A 40 -7.70 2.72 -3.37
N TYR A 41 -6.50 3.03 -3.87
CA TYR A 41 -5.54 3.91 -3.19
C TYR A 41 -6.09 5.33 -2.98
N GLY A 42 -6.74 5.90 -3.99
CA GLY A 42 -7.39 7.21 -3.89
C GLY A 42 -8.52 7.22 -2.85
N VAL A 43 -9.40 6.21 -2.89
CA VAL A 43 -10.49 6.07 -1.91
C VAL A 43 -9.95 5.88 -0.49
N MET A 44 -8.88 5.10 -0.32
CA MET A 44 -8.21 4.91 0.97
C MET A 44 -7.67 6.23 1.54
N LEU A 45 -7.05 7.07 0.71
CA LEU A 45 -6.56 8.39 1.11
C LEU A 45 -7.70 9.32 1.49
N ILE A 46 -8.71 9.45 0.63
CA ILE A 46 -9.85 10.36 0.87
C ILE A 46 -10.57 9.96 2.16
N THR A 47 -10.89 8.66 2.32
CA THR A 47 -11.56 8.16 3.52
C THR A 47 -10.68 8.30 4.77
N GLY A 48 -9.36 8.12 4.65
CA GLY A 48 -8.40 8.37 5.73
C GLY A 48 -8.38 9.84 6.17
N ILE A 49 -8.32 10.77 5.23
CA ILE A 49 -8.35 12.23 5.49
C ILE A 49 -9.66 12.63 6.17
N ILE A 50 -10.81 12.11 5.69
CA ILE A 50 -12.11 12.40 6.31
C ILE A 50 -12.14 11.91 7.76
N MET A 51 -11.55 10.75 8.07
CA MET A 51 -11.46 10.23 9.43
C MET A 51 -10.50 11.00 10.33
N LEU A 52 -9.59 11.78 9.76
CA LEU A 52 -8.63 12.58 10.51
C LEU A 52 -9.18 13.95 10.91
N MET A 53 -10.15 14.51 10.18
CA MET A 53 -10.72 15.82 10.50
C MET A 53 -11.22 15.92 11.96
N PRO A 54 -11.94 14.92 12.52
CA PRO A 54 -12.34 14.94 13.93
C PRO A 54 -11.15 14.76 14.90
N LEU A 55 -10.10 14.04 14.49
CA LEU A 55 -8.93 13.75 15.32
C LEU A 55 -8.00 14.96 15.47
N LEU A 56 -7.98 15.86 14.49
CA LEU A 56 -7.24 17.13 14.59
C LEU A 56 -7.75 18.01 15.73
N GLN A 57 -9.04 17.91 16.07
CA GLN A 57 -9.63 18.63 17.21
C GLN A 57 -9.23 18.03 18.57
N LEU A 58 -8.70 16.80 18.59
CA LEU A 58 -8.34 16.06 19.79
C LEU A 58 -6.83 16.07 20.09
N ASN A 59 -6.08 16.97 19.46
CA ASN A 59 -4.64 17.16 19.68
C ASN A 59 -3.81 15.85 19.52
N VAL A 60 -4.22 15.02 18.55
CA VAL A 60 -3.54 13.75 18.26
C VAL A 60 -2.11 14.03 17.77
N PRO A 61 -1.10 13.25 18.21
CA PRO A 61 0.29 13.39 17.78
C PRO A 61 0.43 13.43 16.26
N MET A 62 0.84 14.58 15.73
CA MET A 62 1.02 14.82 14.29
C MET A 62 2.01 13.82 13.66
N GLN A 63 3.01 13.38 14.43
CA GLN A 63 4.02 12.40 14.01
C GLN A 63 3.41 11.04 13.62
N TRP A 64 2.41 10.57 14.37
CA TRP A 64 1.72 9.30 14.08
C TRP A 64 0.93 9.37 12.77
N LEU A 65 0.31 10.52 12.50
CA LEU A 65 -0.38 10.77 11.25
C LEU A 65 0.60 10.80 10.07
N ILE A 66 1.68 11.58 10.19
CA ILE A 66 2.71 11.68 9.14
C ILE A 66 3.30 10.30 8.85
N ALA A 67 3.59 9.51 9.88
CA ALA A 67 4.08 8.14 9.71
C ALA A 67 3.13 7.28 8.87
N LYS A 68 1.82 7.32 9.13
CA LYS A 68 0.84 6.57 8.32
C LYS A 68 0.84 6.96 6.86
N VAL A 69 0.89 8.26 6.56
CA VAL A 69 0.90 8.78 5.19
C VAL A 69 2.19 8.38 4.48
N VAL A 70 3.33 8.57 5.13
CA VAL A 70 4.65 8.25 4.55
C VAL A 70 4.76 6.75 4.25
N VAL A 71 4.37 5.88 5.18
CA VAL A 71 4.42 4.44 4.95
C VAL A 71 3.43 4.02 3.85
N PHE A 72 2.26 4.65 3.78
CA PHE A 72 1.30 4.40 2.69
C PHE A 72 1.83 4.82 1.31
N ILE A 73 2.50 5.97 1.22
CA ILE A 73 3.17 6.40 -0.02
C ILE A 73 4.28 5.41 -0.38
N ALA A 74 5.10 4.99 0.59
CA ALA A 74 6.15 4.01 0.37
C ALA A 74 5.59 2.67 -0.16
N PHE A 75 4.46 2.22 0.40
CA PHE A 75 3.75 1.03 -0.07
C PHE A 75 3.30 1.17 -1.53
N ILE A 76 2.66 2.28 -1.90
CA ILE A 76 2.21 2.55 -3.28
C ILE A 76 3.41 2.58 -4.23
N SER A 77 4.46 3.32 -3.89
CA SER A 77 5.65 3.47 -4.73
C SER A 77 6.36 2.14 -4.94
N ALA A 78 6.57 1.35 -3.88
CA ALA A 78 7.24 0.06 -3.95
C ALA A 78 6.44 -0.96 -4.78
N SER A 79 5.13 -1.10 -4.50
CA SER A 79 4.25 -2.01 -5.24
C SER A 79 4.15 -1.63 -6.73
N SER A 80 3.93 -0.35 -7.04
CA SER A 80 3.82 0.13 -8.42
C SER A 80 5.12 -0.08 -9.21
N LYS A 81 6.28 0.14 -8.58
CA LYS A 81 7.59 -0.11 -9.20
C LYS A 81 7.81 -1.60 -9.46
N ALA A 82 7.48 -2.47 -8.49
CA ALA A 82 7.59 -3.92 -8.65
C ALA A 82 6.72 -4.44 -9.82
N TYR A 83 5.46 -4.01 -9.91
CA TYR A 83 4.55 -4.44 -10.96
C TYR A 83 4.90 -3.89 -12.34
N ARG A 84 5.48 -2.69 -12.41
CA ARG A 84 5.99 -2.14 -13.67
C ARG A 84 7.18 -2.94 -14.19
N LEU A 85 8.10 -3.32 -13.30
CA LEU A 85 9.25 -4.16 -13.65
C LEU A 85 8.80 -5.54 -14.15
N ALA A 86 7.77 -6.13 -13.53
CA ALA A 86 7.29 -7.48 -13.85
C ALA A 86 6.81 -7.71 -15.29
N GLY A 87 6.61 -6.66 -16.10
CA GLY A 87 6.42 -6.83 -17.55
C GLY A 87 7.26 -5.88 -18.37
N SER A 88 8.35 -5.38 -17.81
CA SER A 88 9.36 -4.71 -18.62
C SER A 88 10.10 -5.77 -19.42
N SER A 89 10.11 -5.63 -20.74
CA SER A 89 10.90 -6.47 -21.66
C SER A 89 12.40 -6.16 -21.62
N ASN A 90 12.81 -5.09 -20.92
CA ASN A 90 14.21 -4.61 -20.87
C ASN A 90 15.06 -5.32 -19.81
N LEU A 91 14.46 -6.16 -18.97
CA LEU A 91 15.18 -6.98 -17.99
C LEU A 91 14.84 -8.44 -18.24
N THR A 92 15.85 -9.27 -18.43
CA THR A 92 15.67 -10.69 -18.79
C THR A 92 16.32 -11.57 -17.74
N GLY A 93 15.71 -12.72 -17.43
CA GLY A 93 16.30 -13.73 -16.56
C GLY A 93 16.18 -13.45 -15.05
N ASN A 94 17.20 -13.87 -14.29
CA ASN A 94 17.16 -13.93 -12.82
C ASN A 94 17.16 -12.53 -12.17
N ASP A 95 17.82 -11.55 -12.79
CA ASP A 95 17.92 -10.18 -12.27
C ASP A 95 16.58 -9.45 -12.22
N LEU A 96 15.70 -9.72 -13.19
CA LEU A 96 14.34 -9.18 -13.17
C LEU A 96 13.58 -9.70 -11.96
N ARG A 97 13.64 -11.02 -11.74
CA ARG A 97 12.92 -11.70 -10.65
C ARG A 97 13.38 -11.18 -9.30
N ILE A 98 14.69 -11.04 -9.09
CA ILE A 98 15.26 -10.50 -7.86
C ILE A 98 14.77 -9.07 -7.62
N LYS A 99 14.80 -8.19 -8.63
CA LYS A 99 14.35 -6.79 -8.48
C LYS A 99 12.85 -6.67 -8.20
N VAL A 100 12.03 -7.47 -8.87
CA VAL A 100 10.57 -7.55 -8.62
C VAL A 100 10.32 -8.01 -7.19
N LEU A 101 11.05 -9.02 -6.74
CA LEU A 101 10.96 -9.55 -5.39
C LEU A 101 11.36 -8.57 -4.31
N MET A 102 12.48 -7.88 -4.49
CA MET A 102 12.91 -6.83 -3.55
C MET A 102 11.84 -5.74 -3.46
N GLY A 103 11.25 -5.32 -4.58
CA GLY A 103 10.18 -4.34 -4.58
C GLY A 103 8.92 -4.82 -3.85
N LEU A 104 8.51 -6.08 -4.08
CA LEU A 104 7.41 -6.73 -3.37
C LEU A 104 7.68 -6.87 -1.87
N PHE A 105 8.90 -7.20 -1.49
CA PHE A 105 9.31 -7.34 -0.10
C PHE A 105 9.26 -6.00 0.65
N VAL A 106 9.77 -4.93 0.04
CA VAL A 106 9.66 -3.57 0.61
C VAL A 106 8.20 -3.16 0.76
N ALA A 107 7.37 -3.44 -0.25
CA ALA A 107 5.93 -3.17 -0.17
C ALA A 107 5.27 -3.99 0.96
N LEU A 108 5.65 -5.26 1.14
CA LEU A 108 5.14 -6.10 2.23
C LEU A 108 5.50 -5.53 3.60
N ILE A 109 6.74 -5.08 3.80
CA ILE A 109 7.15 -4.42 5.05
C ILE A 109 6.32 -3.16 5.29
N ALA A 110 6.13 -2.33 4.27
CA ALA A 110 5.32 -1.12 4.39
C ALA A 110 3.85 -1.45 4.74
N LEU A 111 3.30 -2.51 4.14
CA LEU A 111 1.95 -2.98 4.45
C LEU A 111 1.83 -3.37 5.94
N VAL A 112 2.76 -4.20 6.43
CA VAL A 112 2.81 -4.60 7.85
C VAL A 112 2.96 -3.37 8.75
N GLY A 113 3.81 -2.41 8.37
CA GLY A 113 4.00 -1.15 9.10
C GLY A 113 2.71 -0.32 9.22
N ILE A 114 1.93 -0.21 8.15
CA ILE A 114 0.64 0.51 8.16
C ILE A 114 -0.35 -0.17 9.10
N PHE A 115 -0.45 -1.50 9.04
CA PHE A 115 -1.32 -2.25 9.96
C PHE A 115 -0.84 -2.11 11.41
N GLY A 116 0.46 -2.17 11.67
CA GLY A 116 1.03 -1.90 12.99
C GLY A 116 0.63 -0.52 13.53
N LEU A 117 0.83 0.54 12.73
CA LEU A 117 0.40 1.90 13.08
C LEU A 117 -1.12 2.05 13.20
N ALA A 118 -1.91 1.17 12.58
CA ALA A 118 -3.36 1.16 12.73
C ALA A 118 -3.81 0.64 14.11
N PHE A 119 -3.08 -0.33 14.69
CA PHE A 119 -3.39 -0.91 16.00
C PHE A 119 -2.72 -0.18 17.17
N ILE A 120 -1.51 0.36 16.96
CA ILE A 120 -0.80 1.10 18.00
C ILE A 120 -1.43 2.49 18.15
N LYS A 121 -2.00 2.74 19.33
CA LYS A 121 -2.59 4.04 19.69
C LYS A 121 -1.49 5.11 19.81
N PRO A 122 -1.80 6.36 19.44
CA PRO A 122 -0.85 7.47 19.61
C PRO A 122 -0.37 7.66 21.06
N SER A 123 -1.19 7.30 22.04
CA SER A 123 -0.87 7.38 23.47
C SER A 123 0.28 6.48 23.93
N ASN A 124 0.68 5.50 23.11
CA ASN A 124 1.75 4.56 23.44
C ASN A 124 3.13 5.02 22.93
N PHE A 125 3.19 6.18 22.25
CA PHE A 125 4.43 6.80 21.77
C PHE A 125 4.87 7.99 22.66
N ILE A 126 4.28 8.11 23.86
CA ILE A 126 4.57 9.12 24.88
C ILE A 126 5.15 8.41 26.10
#